data_AF-A0A0J9TLT0-F1
#
_entry.id   AF-A0A0J9TLT0-F1
#
_cell.length_a   1.000
_cell.length_b   1.000
_cell.length_c   1.000
_cell.angle_alpha   90.00
_cell.angle_beta   90.00
_cell.angle_gamma   90.00
#
_symmetry.space_group_name_H-M   'P 1'
#
loop_
_entity.id
_entity.type
_entity.pdbx_description
1 polymer ?
#
loop_
_entity_poly.entity_id
_entity_poly.type
_entity_poly.pdbx_seq_one_letter_code
_entity_poly.pdbx_strand_id
1 'polypeptide(L)'
;MDLQSQIVYKEIEKDHSDLSKYHQICNIQLDPTYNAKVKEICKKSLRFIEKSPLWSFKDTSYNVCLQVNYWLYDKLASILGSSNTNNIQITFGSLQFVGKNNINK
;
A
#
# COMPACT_ATOMS: atom_id res chain seq x y z
N MET A 1 -9.44 9.41 21.66
CA MET A 1 -10.18 8.98 20.46
C MET A 1 -9.18 8.97 19.32
N ASP A 2 -8.86 7.80 18.78
CA ASP A 2 -7.92 7.70 17.65
C ASP A 2 -8.62 8.16 16.36
N LEU A 3 -7.91 8.86 15.50
CA LEU A 3 -8.41 9.17 14.16
C LEU A 3 -8.55 7.85 13.38
N GLN A 4 -9.65 7.67 12.66
CA GLN A 4 -9.90 6.44 11.89
C GLN A 4 -8.73 6.11 10.93
N SER A 5 -8.02 7.13 10.43
CA SER A 5 -6.86 6.94 9.56
C SER A 5 -5.69 6.31 10.30
N GLN A 6 -5.47 6.66 11.56
CA GLN A 6 -4.44 6.05 12.39
C GLN A 6 -4.72 4.57 12.63
N ILE A 7 -5.99 4.18 12.78
CA ILE A 7 -6.37 2.76 12.92
C ILE A 7 -6.04 1.99 11.64
N VAL A 8 -6.44 2.54 10.48
CA VAL A 8 -6.14 1.93 9.18
C VAL A 8 -4.64 1.83 8.95
N TYR A 9 -3.88 2.89 9.21
CA TYR A 9 -2.44 2.94 8.95
C TYR A 9 -1.69 1.96 9.86
N LYS A 10 -2.05 1.90 11.15
CA LYS A 10 -1.49 0.90 12.08
C LYS A 10 -1.76 -0.52 11.60
N GLU A 11 -2.95 -0.81 11.04
CA GLU A 11 -3.26 -2.14 10.51
C GLU A 11 -2.49 -2.47 9.24
N ILE A 12 -2.24 -1.51 8.35
CA ILE A 12 -1.41 -1.71 7.15
C ILE A 12 0.06 -1.96 7.55
N GLU A 13 0.56 -1.23 8.54
CA GLU A 13 1.98 -1.25 8.92
C GLU A 13 2.41 -2.48 9.72
N LYS A 14 1.46 -3.28 10.21
CA LYS A 14 1.73 -4.52 10.94
C LYS A 14 2.60 -5.46 10.12
N ASP A 15 3.60 -6.02 10.78
CA ASP A 15 4.40 -7.09 10.20
C ASP A 15 3.64 -8.41 10.28
N HIS A 16 3.62 -9.12 9.16
CA HIS A 16 2.98 -10.42 9.04
C HIS A 16 3.95 -11.45 8.48
N SER A 17 3.92 -12.66 9.02
CA SER A 17 4.79 -13.76 8.60
C SER A 17 4.51 -14.23 7.16
N ASP A 18 3.33 -13.93 6.63
CA ASP A 18 2.90 -14.34 5.30
C ASP A 18 3.13 -13.28 4.21
N LEU A 19 3.85 -12.19 4.51
CA LEU A 19 4.21 -11.15 3.51
C LEU A 19 5.03 -11.70 2.34
N SER A 20 5.70 -12.85 2.51
CA SER A 20 6.44 -13.53 1.44
C SER A 20 5.56 -13.98 0.28
N LYS A 21 4.26 -14.24 0.52
CA LYS A 21 3.29 -14.64 -0.52
C LYS A 21 3.13 -13.59 -1.62
N TYR A 22 3.33 -12.33 -1.28
CA TYR A 22 3.19 -11.19 -2.20
C TYR A 22 4.49 -10.87 -2.95
N HIS A 23 5.57 -11.64 -2.78
CA HIS A 23 6.86 -11.31 -3.38
C HIS A 23 6.84 -11.25 -4.90
N GLN A 24 6.24 -12.24 -5.56
CA GLN A 24 6.12 -12.29 -7.02
C GLN A 24 5.20 -11.19 -7.55
N ILE A 25 4.10 -10.93 -6.83
CA ILE A 25 3.10 -9.92 -7.18
C ILE A 25 3.72 -8.52 -7.11
N CYS A 26 4.51 -8.26 -6.07
CA CYS A 26 5.19 -6.99 -5.84
C CYS A 26 6.53 -6.88 -6.57
N ASN A 27 6.73 -7.57 -7.69
CA ASN A 27 7.98 -7.47 -8.46
C ASN A 27 7.99 -6.27 -9.41
N ILE A 28 7.84 -5.06 -8.85
CA ILE A 28 7.84 -3.80 -9.61
C ILE A 28 9.29 -3.44 -9.98
N GLN A 29 9.50 -3.04 -11.22
CA GLN A 29 10.79 -2.50 -11.67
C GLN A 29 10.90 -1.04 -11.25
N LEU A 30 11.85 -0.77 -10.34
CA LEU A 30 12.11 0.54 -9.76
C LEU A 30 13.61 0.74 -9.63
N ASP A 31 14.02 1.99 -9.40
CA ASP A 31 15.39 2.33 -9.03
C ASP A 31 15.87 1.40 -7.89
N PRO A 32 17.03 0.72 -8.06
CA PRO A 32 17.58 -0.19 -7.07
C PRO A 32 17.66 0.39 -5.65
N THR A 33 17.89 1.70 -5.55
CA THR A 33 18.03 2.44 -4.28
C THR A 33 16.79 2.32 -3.39
N TYR A 34 15.60 2.32 -4.00
CA TYR A 34 14.33 2.34 -3.27
C TYR A 34 13.54 1.03 -3.39
N ASN A 35 13.99 0.14 -4.28
CA ASN A 35 13.28 -1.07 -4.68
C ASN A 35 12.85 -1.93 -3.48
N ALA A 36 13.74 -2.21 -2.53
CA ALA A 36 13.42 -3.03 -1.36
C ALA A 36 12.29 -2.43 -0.50
N LYS A 37 12.36 -1.12 -0.21
CA LYS A 37 11.37 -0.42 0.62
C LYS A 37 10.01 -0.34 -0.08
N VAL A 38 10.00 0.01 -1.37
CA VAL A 38 8.74 0.07 -2.13
C VAL A 38 8.10 -1.32 -2.26
N LYS A 39 8.90 -2.37 -2.45
CA LYS A 39 8.42 -3.75 -2.45
C LYS A 39 7.78 -4.12 -1.11
N GLU A 40 8.33 -3.67 0.00
CA GLU A 40 7.72 -3.89 1.32
C GLU A 40 6.36 -3.20 1.44
N ILE A 41 6.27 -1.92 1.05
CA ILE A 41 5.02 -1.15 1.03
C ILE A 41 3.95 -1.84 0.17
N CYS A 42 4.32 -2.37 -0.99
CA CYS A 42 3.44 -3.16 -1.84
C CYS A 42 2.89 -4.39 -1.13
N LYS A 43 3.74 -5.17 -0.47
CA LYS A 43 3.31 -6.41 0.21
C LYS A 43 2.35 -6.11 1.35
N LYS A 44 2.65 -5.07 2.13
CA LYS A 44 1.80 -4.62 3.25
C LYS A 44 0.44 -4.13 2.78
N SER A 45 0.39 -3.32 1.72
CA SER A 45 -0.88 -2.83 1.16
C SER A 45 -1.73 -3.97 0.57
N LEU A 46 -1.13 -4.90 -0.18
CA LEU A 46 -1.87 -6.05 -0.72
C LEU A 46 -2.41 -6.98 0.37
N ARG A 47 -1.60 -7.27 1.41
CA ARG A 47 -2.08 -8.07 2.54
C ARG A 47 -3.26 -7.40 3.23
N PHE A 48 -3.18 -6.09 3.45
CA PHE A 48 -4.28 -5.34 4.06
C PHE A 48 -5.56 -5.47 3.23
N ILE A 49 -5.46 -5.26 1.93
CA ILE A 49 -6.58 -5.40 0.98
C ILE A 49 -7.17 -6.81 1.00
N GLU A 50 -6.33 -7.85 1.02
CA GLU A 50 -6.82 -9.23 0.96
C GLU A 50 -7.39 -9.75 2.29
N LYS A 51 -6.78 -9.36 3.42
CA LYS A 51 -7.02 -10.04 4.72
C LYS A 51 -7.59 -9.17 5.81
N SER A 52 -7.52 -7.84 5.68
CA SER A 52 -7.99 -6.96 6.75
C SER A 52 -9.52 -6.89 6.75
N PRO A 53 -10.18 -7.16 7.89
CA PRO A 53 -11.61 -6.92 8.03
C PRO A 53 -11.97 -5.46 7.70
N LEU A 54 -11.07 -4.51 8.03
CA LEU A 54 -11.26 -3.07 7.75
C LEU A 54 -11.44 -2.78 6.26
N TRP A 55 -10.86 -3.60 5.37
CA TRP A 55 -11.06 -3.46 3.93
C TRP A 55 -12.45 -3.94 3.48
N SER A 56 -12.95 -5.03 4.09
CA SER A 56 -14.27 -5.61 3.76
C SER A 56 -15.46 -4.81 4.29
N PHE A 57 -15.26 -3.92 5.26
CA PHE A 57 -16.32 -3.07 5.80
C PHE A 57 -16.69 -1.95 4.81
N LYS A 58 -17.53 -2.31 3.83
CA LYS A 58 -18.13 -1.37 2.86
C LYS A 58 -19.19 -0.44 3.47
N ASP A 59 -19.70 -0.76 4.65
CA ASP A 59 -20.92 -0.18 5.21
C ASP A 59 -20.68 1.04 6.12
N THR A 60 -19.59 1.77 5.88
CA THR A 60 -19.28 2.98 6.66
C THR A 60 -19.21 4.19 5.73
N SER A 61 -19.62 5.35 6.24
CA SER A 61 -19.37 6.67 5.62
C SER A 61 -17.88 6.99 5.47
N TYR A 62 -17.00 6.06 5.87
CA TYR A 62 -15.57 6.20 5.92
C TYR A 62 -14.90 5.42 4.77
N ASN A 63 -14.33 6.16 3.82
CA ASN A 63 -13.72 5.58 2.64
C ASN A 63 -12.32 5.01 2.95
N VAL A 64 -12.27 3.74 3.35
CA VAL A 64 -11.01 3.02 3.65
C VAL A 64 -10.09 2.96 2.43
N CYS A 65 -10.62 2.86 1.22
CA CYS A 65 -9.84 2.90 -0.02
C CYS A 65 -9.08 4.23 -0.15
N LEU A 66 -9.73 5.36 0.14
CA LEU A 66 -9.10 6.67 0.15
C LEU A 66 -7.97 6.76 1.18
N GLN A 67 -8.14 6.15 2.36
CA GLN A 67 -7.09 6.09 3.39
C GLN A 67 -5.88 5.30 2.93
N VAL A 68 -6.09 4.14 2.31
CA VAL A 68 -4.98 3.33 1.75
C VAL A 68 -4.24 4.13 0.68
N ASN A 69 -4.94 4.90 -0.17
CA ASN A 69 -4.30 5.75 -1.17
C ASN A 69 -3.45 6.86 -0.54
N TYR A 70 -3.96 7.55 0.50
CA TYR A 70 -3.19 8.59 1.19
C TYR A 70 -1.98 8.02 1.92
N TRP A 71 -2.14 6.90 2.63
CA TRP A 71 -1.04 6.20 3.28
C TRP A 71 0.04 5.81 2.27
N LEU A 72 -0.37 5.23 1.14
CA LEU A 72 0.56 4.78 0.10
C LEU A 72 1.34 5.97 -0.48
N TYR A 73 0.66 7.08 -0.76
CA TYR A 73 1.32 8.30 -1.27
C TYR A 73 2.32 8.86 -0.26
N ASP A 74 1.94 8.97 1.01
CA ASP A 74 2.81 9.45 2.10
C ASP A 74 4.07 8.59 2.26
N LYS A 75 3.94 7.26 2.25
CA LYS A 75 5.09 6.34 2.30
C LYS A 75 6.00 6.47 1.10
N LEU A 76 5.44 6.61 -0.10
CA LEU A 76 6.24 6.81 -1.30
C LEU A 76 6.99 8.15 -1.27
N ALA A 77 6.34 9.22 -0.80
CA ALA A 77 6.99 10.52 -0.63
C ALA A 77 8.14 10.46 0.40
N SER A 78 7.96 9.71 1.49
CA SER A 78 9.01 9.47 2.49
C SER A 78 10.19 8.67 1.93
N ILE A 79 9.93 7.68 1.06
CA ILE A 79 10.97 6.82 0.48
C ILE A 79 11.72 7.51 -0.67
N LEU A 80 10.99 8.15 -1.60
CA LEU A 80 11.50 8.69 -2.86
C LEU A 80 11.92 10.17 -2.76
N GLY A 81 11.55 10.82 -1.66
CA GLY A 81 11.64 12.27 -1.49
C GLY A 81 10.40 12.98 -1.99
N SER A 82 9.79 13.84 -1.16
CA SER A 82 8.53 14.52 -1.46
C SER A 82 8.57 15.45 -2.67
N SER A 83 9.76 15.94 -3.04
CA SER A 83 9.99 16.73 -4.26
C SER A 83 10.05 15.88 -5.53
N ASN A 84 10.23 14.56 -5.42
CA ASN A 84 10.34 13.63 -6.54
C ASN A 84 8.97 13.16 -7.04
N THR A 85 8.11 14.13 -7.39
CA THR A 85 6.70 13.90 -7.74
C THR A 85 6.53 12.95 -8.91
N ASN A 86 7.42 13.00 -9.92
CA ASN A 86 7.36 12.11 -11.07
C ASN A 86 7.56 10.63 -10.68
N ASN A 87 8.60 10.32 -9.91
CA ASN A 87 8.83 8.94 -9.48
C ASN A 87 7.73 8.46 -8.51
N ILE A 88 7.21 9.35 -7.66
CA ILE A 88 6.07 9.03 -6.79
C ILE A 88 4.85 8.64 -7.65
N GLN A 89 4.50 9.43 -8.66
CA GLN A 89 3.35 9.16 -9.53
C GLN A 89 3.50 7.84 -10.30
N ILE A 90 4.67 7.59 -10.90
CA ILE A 90 4.95 6.36 -11.64
C ILE A 90 4.88 5.14 -10.71
N THR A 91 5.50 5.24 -9.53
CA THR A 91 5.51 4.15 -8.55
C THR A 91 4.12 3.87 -7.99
N PHE A 92 3.38 4.93 -7.65
CA PHE A 92 2.01 4.84 -7.17
C PHE A 92 1.09 4.18 -8.19
N GLY A 93 1.16 4.60 -9.46
CA GLY A 93 0.40 3.98 -10.55
C GLY A 93 0.72 2.50 -10.76
N SER A 94 2.01 2.14 -10.65
CA SER A 94 2.45 0.74 -10.73
C SER A 94 1.86 -0.11 -9.60
N LEU A 95 1.83 0.42 -8.38
CA LEU A 95 1.24 -0.26 -7.21
C LEU A 95 -0.28 -0.41 -7.35
N GLN A 96 -0.98 0.61 -7.86
CA GLN A 96 -2.42 0.53 -8.15
C GLN A 96 -2.74 -0.52 -9.21
N PHE A 97 -1.93 -0.61 -10.27
CA PHE A 97 -2.07 -1.62 -11.31
C PHE A 97 -1.89 -3.04 -10.74
N VAL A 98 -0.86 -3.24 -9.91
CA VAL A 98 -0.64 -4.50 -9.19
C VAL A 98 -1.84 -4.84 -8.31
N GLY A 99 -2.34 -3.89 -7.50
CA GLY A 99 -3.53 -4.11 -6.66
C GLY A 99 -4.76 -4.52 -7.47
N LYS A 100 -5.08 -3.80 -8.55
CA LYS A 100 -6.26 -4.08 -9.39
C LYS A 100 -6.24 -5.48 -10.00
N ASN A 101 -5.07 -5.96 -10.43
CA ASN A 101 -4.94 -7.29 -11.04
C ASN A 101 -5.06 -8.45 -10.05
N ASN A 102 -4.94 -8.19 -8.73
CA ASN A 102 -5.00 -9.22 -7.69
C ASN A 102 -6.32 -9.22 -6.90
N ILE A 103 -7.15 -8.17 -7.01
CA ILE A 103 -8.44 -8.06 -6.30
C ILE A 103 -9.59 -8.77 -7.06
N ASN A 104 -9.40 -9.13 -8.34
CA ASN A 104 -10.44 -9.72 -9.20
C ASN A 104 -10.26 -11.23 -9.46
N LYS A 105 -9.68 -11.99 -8.52
CA LYS A 105 -9.47 -13.43 -8.65
C LYS A 105 -10.07 -14.20 -7.49
#